data_AF-A0AA38IUE4-F1
#
_entry.id   AF-A0AA38IUE4-F1
#
_cell.length_a   1.000
_cell.length_b   1.000
_cell.length_c   1.000
_cell.angle_alpha   90.00
_cell.angle_beta   90.00
_cell.angle_gamma   90.00
#
_symmetry.space_group_name_H-M   'P 1'
#
loop_
_entity.id
_entity.type
_entity.pdbx_description
1 polymer ?
#
loop_
_entity_poly.entity_id
_entity_poly.type
_entity_poly.pdbx_seq_one_letter_code
_entity_poly.pdbx_strand_id
1 'polypeptide(L)'
;MHEAKKLFPQRKNNLLKTIKKNNLIILLFKKEEVLATATKIKTGNASDADEIVPEVIKTDDNKILEYIVKVFNQILKKGIFPENWKQAKVVLLTKRI
;
A
#
# COMPACT_ATOMS: atom_id res chain seq x y z
N MET A 1 -4.61 17.20 27.78
CA MET A 1 -4.92 16.96 26.35
C MET A 1 -3.64 16.95 25.47
N HIS A 2 -2.58 16.22 25.82
CA HIS A 2 -1.30 16.27 25.07
C HIS A 2 -0.80 14.92 24.53
N GLU A 3 -1.37 13.78 24.93
CA GLU A 3 -0.82 12.46 24.55
C GLU A 3 -1.37 11.90 23.23
N ALA A 4 -2.61 12.22 22.85
CA ALA A 4 -3.24 11.65 21.64
C ALA A 4 -2.52 12.01 20.33
N LYS A 5 -1.83 13.16 20.27
CA LYS A 5 -1.10 13.60 19.07
C LYS A 5 0.17 12.77 18.79
N LYS A 6 0.69 12.03 19.78
CA LYS A 6 1.92 11.22 19.65
C LYS A 6 1.65 9.86 18.97
N LEU A 7 0.41 9.39 19.04
CA LEU A 7 -0.01 8.08 18.50
C LEU A 7 -0.26 8.10 17.00
N PHE A 8 -0.53 9.27 16.42
CA PHE A 8 -0.79 9.40 14.99
C PHE A 8 0.35 10.15 14.31
N PRO A 9 1.12 9.51 13.41
CA PRO A 9 2.16 10.20 12.66
C PRO A 9 1.54 11.37 11.89
N GLN A 10 1.99 12.58 12.20
CA GLN A 10 1.55 13.80 11.54
C GLN A 10 2.08 13.79 10.10
N ARG A 11 1.20 13.49 9.14
CA ARG A 11 1.54 13.51 7.71
C ARG A 11 1.67 14.98 7.29
N LYS A 12 2.83 15.40 6.79
CA LYS A 12 2.98 16.72 6.16
C LYS A 12 1.97 16.80 5.00
N ASN A 13 1.09 17.80 5.02
CA ASN A 13 0.07 18.05 4.01
C ASN A 13 0.70 18.53 2.69
N ASN A 14 1.44 17.65 2.01
CA ASN A 14 2.00 17.95 0.70
C ASN A 14 0.90 17.75 -0.36
N LEU A 15 0.11 18.79 -0.64
CA LEU A 15 -0.74 18.96 -1.84
C LEU A 15 -1.36 17.65 -2.37
N LEU A 16 -2.15 16.95 -1.55
CA LEU A 16 -2.71 15.65 -1.90
C LEU A 16 -3.79 15.82 -2.97
N LYS A 17 -3.77 14.97 -4.01
CA LYS A 17 -4.89 14.91 -4.96
C LYS A 17 -6.09 14.34 -4.22
N THR A 18 -7.12 15.16 -4.05
CA THR A 18 -8.35 14.77 -3.34
C THR A 18 -9.49 14.57 -4.32
N ILE A 19 -10.43 13.70 -3.93
CA ILE A 19 -11.71 13.56 -4.61
C ILE A 19 -12.82 13.68 -3.57
N LYS A 20 -13.89 14.38 -3.91
CA LYS A 20 -15.13 14.37 -3.12
C LYS A 20 -16.03 13.24 -3.60
N LYS A 21 -16.41 12.34 -2.70
CA LYS A 21 -17.40 11.28 -2.96
C LYS A 21 -18.28 11.15 -1.72
N ASN A 22 -19.59 11.26 -1.85
CA ASN A 22 -20.57 11.09 -0.77
C ASN A 22 -20.18 11.89 0.51
N ASN A 23 -19.87 13.19 0.36
CA ASN A 23 -19.38 14.08 1.43
C ASN A 23 -18.03 13.70 2.09
N LEU A 24 -17.34 12.66 1.61
CA LEU A 24 -15.99 12.29 2.05
C LEU A 24 -14.93 12.85 1.12
N ILE A 25 -13.81 13.27 1.71
CA ILE A 25 -12.59 13.66 1.01
C ILE A 25 -11.66 12.45 0.97
N ILE A 26 -11.47 11.86 -0.21
CA ILE A 26 -10.58 10.72 -0.43
C ILE A 26 -9.22 11.24 -0.89
N LEU A 27 -8.17 10.89 -0.16
CA LEU A 27 -6.79 11.23 -0.49
C LEU A 27 -6.21 10.15 -1.40
N LEU A 28 -5.76 10.53 -2.60
CA LEU A 28 -5.10 9.62 -3.53
C LEU A 28 -3.59 9.54 -3.26
N PHE A 29 -3.04 8.37 -3.51
CA PHE A 29 -1.60 8.14 -3.45
C PHE A 29 -0.88 8.83 -4.60
N LYS A 30 0.27 9.42 -4.27
CA LYS A 30 1.23 9.96 -5.24
C LYS A 30 2.36 8.96 -5.52
N LYS A 31 2.99 9.09 -6.67
CA LYS A 31 4.11 8.23 -7.06
C LYS A 31 5.29 8.37 -6.09
N GLU A 32 5.61 9.58 -5.65
CA GLU A 32 6.74 9.84 -4.76
C GLU A 32 6.53 9.22 -3.37
N GLU A 33 5.29 9.23 -2.88
CA GLU A 33 4.92 8.62 -1.60
C GLU A 33 5.07 7.10 -1.64
N VAL A 34 4.59 6.48 -2.74
CA VAL A 34 4.71 5.04 -2.94
C VAL A 34 6.18 4.65 -3.11
N LEU A 35 6.98 5.44 -3.85
CA LEU A 35 8.42 5.21 -4.00
C LEU A 35 9.17 5.31 -2.66
N ALA A 36 8.91 6.34 -1.86
CA ALA A 36 9.51 6.50 -0.53
C ALA A 36 9.13 5.38 0.45
N THR A 37 8.01 4.70 0.20
CA THR A 37 7.56 3.55 0.98
C THR A 37 8.16 2.26 0.45
N ALA A 38 8.26 2.10 -0.87
CA ALA A 38 8.87 0.95 -1.54
C ALA A 38 10.32 0.71 -1.10
N THR A 39 11.10 1.77 -0.94
CA THR A 39 12.49 1.68 -0.45
C THR A 39 12.59 1.13 0.98
N LYS A 40 11.54 1.28 1.79
CA LYS A 40 11.48 0.86 3.20
C LYS A 40 10.95 -0.56 3.40
N ILE A 41 10.52 -1.24 2.35
CA ILE A 41 9.98 -2.61 2.46
C ILE A 41 11.08 -3.55 2.95
N LYS A 42 10.77 -4.47 3.88
CA LYS A 42 11.70 -5.51 4.30
C LYS A 42 11.80 -6.60 3.24
N THR A 43 13.03 -6.99 2.91
CA THR A 43 13.36 -8.09 2.00
C THR A 43 13.32 -9.43 2.72
N GLY A 44 13.21 -10.52 1.97
CA GLY A 44 13.12 -11.88 2.51
C GLY A 44 11.73 -12.30 3.03
N ASN A 45 10.71 -11.48 2.78
CA ASN A 45 9.33 -11.90 2.99
C ASN A 45 8.86 -12.76 1.81
N ALA A 46 8.07 -13.79 2.11
CA ALA A 46 7.44 -14.60 1.08
C ALA A 46 6.49 -13.74 0.23
N SER A 47 6.45 -14.01 -1.08
CA SER A 47 5.38 -13.53 -1.95
C SER A 47 4.06 -14.21 -1.60
N ASP A 48 2.97 -13.51 -1.87
CA ASP A 48 1.64 -14.10 -1.87
C ASP A 48 1.36 -14.78 -3.23
N ALA A 49 0.11 -15.17 -3.49
CA ALA A 49 -0.34 -15.79 -4.74
C ALA A 49 0.04 -15.02 -6.01
N ASP A 50 0.24 -13.69 -5.91
CA ASP A 50 0.63 -12.83 -7.03
C ASP A 50 2.13 -12.95 -7.39
N GLU A 51 2.93 -13.71 -6.63
CA GLU A 51 4.38 -13.96 -6.83
C GLU A 51 5.29 -12.72 -6.80
N ILE A 52 4.73 -11.54 -6.49
CA ILE A 52 5.48 -10.29 -6.36
C ILE A 52 6.23 -10.28 -5.02
N VAL A 53 7.55 -10.44 -5.08
CA VAL A 53 8.43 -10.34 -3.90
C VAL A 53 8.92 -8.91 -3.66
N PRO A 54 9.26 -8.54 -2.41
CA PRO A 54 9.80 -7.21 -2.07
C PRO A 54 10.99 -6.75 -2.91
N GLU A 55 11.85 -7.69 -3.32
CA GLU A 55 13.05 -7.45 -4.10
C GLU A 55 12.70 -6.88 -5.47
N VAL A 56 11.67 -7.43 -6.13
CA VAL A 56 11.16 -6.95 -7.42
C VAL A 56 10.68 -5.51 -7.29
N ILE A 57 9.96 -5.18 -6.20
CA ILE A 57 9.48 -3.80 -5.97
C ILE A 57 10.64 -2.82 -5.77
N LYS A 58 11.78 -3.27 -5.21
CA LYS A 58 12.96 -2.43 -4.99
C LYS A 58 13.84 -2.27 -6.22
N THR A 59 13.94 -3.30 -7.06
CA THR A 59 14.83 -3.29 -8.22
C THR A 59 14.17 -2.78 -9.49
N ASP A 60 12.84 -2.66 -9.54
CA ASP A 60 12.13 -2.35 -10.77
C ASP A 60 12.16 -0.88 -11.19
N ASP A 61 12.13 -0.66 -12.52
CA ASP A 61 12.29 0.60 -13.24
C ASP A 61 11.04 1.49 -13.20
N ASN A 62 10.51 1.78 -12.01
CA ASN A 62 9.33 2.62 -11.78
C ASN A 62 7.99 2.13 -12.37
N LYS A 63 7.97 1.19 -13.32
CA LYS A 63 6.74 0.73 -14.01
C LYS A 63 5.80 0.01 -13.06
N ILE A 64 6.30 -0.89 -12.22
CA ILE A 64 5.48 -1.55 -11.20
C ILE A 64 4.92 -0.53 -10.22
N LEU A 65 5.72 0.46 -9.82
CA LEU A 65 5.26 1.52 -8.89
C LEU A 65 4.12 2.36 -9.51
N GLU A 66 4.19 2.68 -10.80
CA GLU A 66 3.10 3.37 -11.50
C GLU A 66 1.83 2.52 -11.54
N TYR A 67 1.97 1.22 -11.78
CA TYR A 67 0.85 0.30 -11.76
C TYR A 67 0.20 0.21 -10.38
N ILE A 68 1.01 0.08 -9.32
CA ILE A 68 0.54 0.07 -7.92
C ILE A 68 -0.25 1.36 -7.62
N VAL A 69 0.32 2.53 -7.92
CA VAL A 69 -0.36 3.82 -7.70
C VAL A 69 -1.70 3.86 -8.43
N LYS A 70 -1.75 3.40 -9.69
CA LYS A 70 -2.96 3.38 -10.50
C LYS A 70 -4.02 2.46 -9.91
N VAL A 71 -3.67 1.21 -9.58
CA VAL A 71 -4.59 0.21 -9.03
C VAL A 71 -5.18 0.68 -7.71
N PHE A 72 -4.34 1.08 -6.75
CA PHE A 72 -4.82 1.52 -5.44
C PHE A 72 -5.69 2.78 -5.52
N ASN A 73 -5.33 3.74 -6.38
CA ASN A 73 -6.18 4.92 -6.60
C ASN A 73 -7.51 4.56 -7.28
N GLN A 74 -7.57 3.53 -8.12
CA GLN A 74 -8.83 3.03 -8.66
C GLN A 74 -9.69 2.33 -7.60
N ILE A 75 -9.07 1.54 -6.72
CA ILE A 75 -9.75 0.91 -5.58
C ILE A 75 -10.34 1.99 -4.68
N LEU A 76 -9.59 3.03 -4.32
CA LEU A 76 -10.08 4.16 -3.52
C LEU A 76 -11.23 4.90 -4.19
N LYS A 77 -11.18 5.10 -5.52
CA LYS A 77 -12.24 5.76 -6.30
C LYS A 77 -13.52 4.93 -6.34
N LYS A 78 -13.40 3.64 -6.66
CA LYS A 78 -14.54 2.75 -6.90
C LYS A 78 -15.11 2.18 -5.61
N GLY A 79 -14.28 1.96 -4.60
CA GLY A 79 -14.63 1.24 -3.37
C GLY A 79 -14.74 -0.27 -3.57
N ILE A 80 -14.05 -0.81 -4.58
CA ILE A 80 -14.13 -2.23 -4.98
C ILE A 80 -12.71 -2.80 -4.97
N PHE A 81 -12.52 -3.87 -4.21
CA PHE A 81 -11.28 -4.64 -4.21
C PHE A 81 -11.34 -5.77 -5.26
N PRO A 82 -10.21 -6.13 -5.89
CA PRO A 82 -10.13 -7.31 -6.75
C PRO A 82 -10.59 -8.58 -6.00
N GLU A 83 -11.31 -9.47 -6.67
CA GLU A 83 -11.88 -10.66 -6.03
C GLU A 83 -10.79 -11.65 -5.59
N ASN A 84 -9.71 -11.76 -6.36
CA ASN A 84 -8.53 -12.56 -6.03
C ASN A 84 -7.84 -12.11 -4.73
N TRP A 85 -7.90 -10.82 -4.39
CA TRP A 85 -7.33 -10.30 -3.14
C TRP A 85 -8.13 -10.68 -1.88
N LYS A 86 -9.33 -11.22 -2.04
CA LYS A 86 -10.13 -11.75 -0.93
C LYS A 86 -9.79 -13.21 -0.62
N GLN A 87 -8.95 -13.84 -1.43
CA GLN A 87 -8.49 -15.20 -1.21
C GLN A 87 -7.29 -15.17 -0.25
N ALA A 88 -7.23 -16.13 0.67
CA ALA A 88 -6.13 -16.27 1.60
C ALA A 88 -5.67 -17.73 1.64
N LYS A 89 -4.35 -17.94 1.58
CA LYS A 89 -3.74 -19.27 1.71
C LYS A 89 -3.31 -19.50 3.16
N VAL A 90 -3.86 -20.51 3.81
CA VAL A 90 -3.43 -20.93 5.15
C VAL A 90 -2.21 -21.84 5.00
N VAL A 91 -1.05 -21.39 5.49
CA VAL A 91 0.18 -22.18 5.54
C VAL A 91 0.48 -22.54 6.99
N LEU A 92 0.49 -23.84 7.29
CA LEU A 92 0.83 -24.34 8.62
C LEU A 92 2.36 -24.35 8.80
N LEU A 93 2.85 -23.50 9.70
CA LEU A 93 4.27 -23.47 10.09
C LEU A 93 4.43 -24.19 11.42
N THR A 94 5.14 -25.32 11.42
CA THR A 94 5.47 -26.04 12.66
C THR A 94 6.59 -25.31 13.39
N LYS A 95 6.36 -24.95 14.65
CA LYS A 95 7.43 -24.40 15.51
C LYS A 95 8.47 -25.50 15.75
N ARG A 96 9.74 -25.24 15.45
CA ARG A 96 10.82 -26.11 15.92
C ARG A 96 10.88 -26.03 17.44
N ILE A 97 10.83 -27.20 18.08
CA ILE A 97 11.09 -27.39 19.51
C ILE A 97 12.60 -27.44 19.70
#